data_AF-A0A1W9YMU5-F1
#
_entry.id   AF-A0A1W9YMU5-F1
#
_cell.length_a   1.000
_cell.length_b   1.000
_cell.length_c   1.000
_cell.angle_alpha   90.00
_cell.angle_beta   90.00
_cell.angle_gamma   90.00
#
_symmetry.space_group_name_H-M   'P 1'
#
loop_
_entity.id
_entity.type
_entity.pdbx_description
1 polymer ?
#
loop_
_entity_poly.entity_id
_entity_poly.type
_entity_poly.pdbx_seq_one_letter_code
_entity_poly.pdbx_strand_id
1 'polypeptide(L)' 'SKSVISKRVSDLERRLGVRLLYRTTRNVEPTEAGHFFYKAAKASLQELNNAAEIVALRENDLCGELRIVTPMSFGTLW' A
#
# COMPACT_ATOMS: atom_id res chain seq x y z
N SER A 1 -9.16 12.91 -14.53
CA SER A 1 -10.44 13.65 -14.65
C SER A 1 -11.39 13.31 -13.51
N LYS A 2 -12.00 14.32 -12.84
CA LYS A 2 -12.93 14.13 -11.71
C LYS A 2 -14.06 13.13 -12.00
N SER A 3 -14.55 13.10 -13.25
CA SER A 3 -15.62 12.19 -13.69
C SER A 3 -15.23 10.70 -13.65
N VAL A 4 -13.96 10.36 -13.90
CA VAL A 4 -13.49 8.97 -13.90
C VAL A 4 -13.41 8.42 -12.48
N ILE A 5 -12.93 9.25 -11.54
CA ILE A 5 -12.88 8.91 -10.11
C ILE A 5 -14.30 8.70 -9.59
N SER A 6 -15.19 9.63 -9.92
CA SER A 6 -16.61 9.54 -9.61
C SER A 6 -17.22 8.22 -10.11
N LYS A 7 -16.94 7.81 -11.35
CA LYS A 7 -17.47 6.56 -11.91
C LYS A 7 -16.91 5.32 -11.20
N ARG A 8 -15.60 5.28 -10.95
CA ARG A 8 -14.95 4.18 -10.22
C ARG A 8 -15.50 4.01 -8.80
N VAL A 9 -15.74 5.12 -8.10
CA VAL A 9 -16.33 5.07 -6.75
C VAL A 9 -17.75 4.53 -6.81
N SER A 10 -18.57 4.99 -7.76
CA SER A 10 -19.94 4.47 -7.89
C SER A 10 -20.00 3.00 -8.29
N ASP A 11 -19.07 2.51 -9.11
CA ASP A 11 -18.98 1.09 -9.43
C ASP A 11 -18.52 0.26 -8.21
N LEU A 12 -17.63 0.81 -7.38
CA LEU A 12 -17.24 0.19 -6.11
C LEU A 12 -18.41 0.12 -5.12
N GLU A 13 -19.15 1.21 -4.94
CA GLU A 13 -20.36 1.26 -4.11
C GLU A 13 -21.40 0.25 -4.59
N ARG A 14 -21.58 0.13 -5.92
CA ARG A 14 -22.49 -0.88 -6.51
C ARG A 14 -22.06 -2.31 -6.19
N ARG A 15 -20.75 -2.60 -6.26
CA ARG A 15 -20.21 -3.93 -5.94
C ARG A 15 -20.35 -4.28 -4.47
N LEU A 16 -20.21 -3.30 -3.58
CA LEU A 16 -20.33 -3.47 -2.14
C LEU A 16 -21.80 -3.42 -1.65
N GLY A 17 -22.72 -2.92 -2.48
CA GLY A 17 -24.12 -2.72 -2.12
C GLY A 17 -24.35 -1.61 -1.09
N VAL A 18 -23.33 -0.80 -0.80
CA VAL A 18 -23.34 0.24 0.24
C VAL A 18 -22.79 1.54 -0.31
N ARG A 19 -23.39 2.67 0.11
CA ARG A 19 -22.87 4.01 -0.18
C ARG A 19 -21.72 4.33 0.77
N LEU A 20 -20.57 4.69 0.18
CA LEU A 20 -19.36 5.08 0.90
C LEU A 20 -19.26 6.61 1.02
N LEU A 21 -19.88 7.36 0.10
CA LEU A 21 -19.85 8.83 0.11
C LEU A 21 -21.26 9.43 -0.04
N TYR A 22 -21.55 10.44 0.78
CA TYR A 22 -22.61 11.41 0.53
C TYR A 22 -22.15 12.40 -0.53
N ARG A 23 -22.83 12.43 -1.67
CA ARG A 23 -22.60 13.44 -2.71
C ARG A 23 -23.62 14.55 -2.59
N THR A 24 -23.14 15.75 -2.25
CA THR A 24 -23.86 16.99 -2.54
C THR A 24 -23.15 17.70 -3.69
N THR A 25 -23.86 18.57 -4.42
CA THR A 25 -23.31 19.32 -5.57
C THR A 25 -22.14 20.24 -5.21
N ARG A 26 -21.90 20.48 -3.91
CA ARG A 26 -20.82 21.33 -3.40
C ARG A 26 -19.87 20.63 -2.42
N ASN A 27 -20.25 19.50 -1.84
CA ASN A 27 -19.42 18.78 -0.86
C ASN A 27 -19.54 17.26 -0.98
N VAL A 28 -18.44 16.57 -0.72
CA VAL A 28 -18.39 15.10 -0.68
C VAL A 28 -17.95 14.68 0.71
N GLU A 29 -18.82 13.97 1.41
CA GLU A 29 -18.56 13.53 2.79
C GLU A 29 -18.62 12.01 2.87
N PRO A 30 -17.67 11.35 3.53
CA PRO A 30 -17.72 9.91 3.75
C PRO A 30 -18.88 9.50 4.67
N THR A 31 -19.47 8.35 4.38
CA THR A 31 -20.42 7.69 5.29
C THR A 31 -19.64 6.95 6.39
N GLU A 32 -20.34 6.49 7.43
CA GLU A 32 -19.75 5.61 8.45
C GLU A 32 -19.13 4.35 7.83
N ALA A 33 -19.85 3.71 6.90
CA ALA A 33 -19.32 2.58 6.13
C ALA A 33 -18.12 3.00 5.24
N GLY A 34 -18.15 4.21 4.68
CA GLY A 34 -17.03 4.81 3.96
C GLY A 34 -15.76 4.91 4.82
N HIS A 35 -15.89 5.37 6.06
CA HIS A 35 -14.77 5.44 7.01
C HIS A 35 -14.23 4.06 7.37
N PHE A 36 -15.11 3.10 7.67
CA PHE A 36 -14.71 1.74 7.99
C PHE A 36 -13.98 1.08 6.81
N PHE A 37 -14.59 1.15 5.61
CA PHE A 37 -14.01 0.61 4.39
C PHE A 37 -12.66 1.25 4.05
N TYR A 38 -12.55 2.58 4.16
CA TYR A 38 -11.30 3.28 3.92
C TYR A 38 -10.20 2.81 4.87
N LYS A 39 -10.48 2.67 6.17
CA LYS A 39 -9.50 2.21 7.16
C LYS A 39 -9.00 0.80 6.83
N ALA A 40 -9.91 -0.12 6.54
CA ALA A 40 -9.57 -1.50 6.20
C ALA A 40 -8.79 -1.57 4.87
N ALA A 41 -9.30 -0.95 3.81
CA ALA A 41 -8.67 -0.95 2.49
C ALA A 41 -7.28 -0.30 2.51
N LYS A 42 -7.10 0.78 3.28
CA LYS A 42 -5.80 1.44 3.44
C LYS A 42 -4.79 0.50 4.10
N ALA A 43 -5.18 -0.20 5.16
CA ALA A 43 -4.30 -1.15 5.83
C ALA A 43 -3.87 -2.29 4.89
N SER A 44 -4.82 -2.90 4.17
CA SER A 44 -4.51 -3.97 3.21
C SER A 44 -3.64 -3.51 2.05
N LEU A 45 -3.87 -2.31 1.50
CA LEU A 45 -3.01 -1.75 0.46
C LEU A 45 -1.58 -1.50 0.97
N GLN A 46 -1.44 -1.04 2.21
CA GLN A 46 -0.14 -0.82 2.82
C GLN A 46 0.60 -2.14 3.03
N GLU A 47 -0.09 -3.18 3.47
CA GLU A 47 0.48 -4.53 3.60
C GLU A 47 0.92 -5.11 2.26
N LEU A 48 0.09 -4.96 1.22
CA LEU A 48 0.45 -5.37 -0.14
C LEU A 48 1.67 -4.62 -0.68
N ASN A 49 1.74 -3.30 -0.44
CA ASN A 49 2.90 -2.50 -0.83
C ASN A 49 4.16 -2.94 -0.08
N ASN A 50 4.07 -3.17 1.23
CA ASN A 50 5.19 -3.67 2.02
C ASN A 50 5.67 -5.04 1.51
N ALA A 51 4.74 -5.95 1.19
CA ALA A 51 5.08 -7.25 0.63
C ALA A 51 5.77 -7.12 -0.73
N ALA A 52 5.27 -6.24 -1.61
CA ALA A 52 5.90 -5.96 -2.90
C ALA A 52 7.29 -5.35 -2.73
N GLU A 53 7.47 -4.45 -1.77
CA GLU A 53 8.77 -3.82 -1.46
C GLU A 53 9.78 -4.84 -0.92
N ILE A 54 9.37 -5.75 -0.03
CA ILE A 54 10.22 -6.84 0.46
C ILE A 54 10.67 -7.75 -0.69
N VAL A 55 9.76 -8.07 -1.62
CA VAL A 55 10.10 -8.88 -2.80
C VAL A 55 11.05 -8.11 -3.72
N ALA A 56 10.79 -6.82 -3.96
CA ALA A 56 11.66 -5.98 -4.77
C ALA A 56 13.05 -5.78 -4.15
N LEU A 57 13.13 -5.62 -2.83
CA LEU A 57 14.39 -5.59 -2.08
C LEU A 57 15.10 -6.94 -2.17
N ARG A 58 14.39 -8.07 -2.17
CA ARG A 58 15.00 -9.40 -2.38
C ARG A 58 15.51 -9.61 -3.80
N GLU A 59 14.85 -9.04 -4.81
CA GLU A 59 15.37 -9.06 -6.19
C GLU A 59 16.55 -8.09 -6.39
N ASN A 60 16.63 -7.03 -5.58
CA ASN A 60 17.67 -6.00 -5.68
C ASN A 60 18.78 -6.12 -4.60
N ASP A 61 18.66 -7.07 -3.67
CA ASP A 61 19.74 -7.43 -2.77
C ASP A 61 20.83 -8.14 -3.58
N LEU A 62 22.08 -7.75 -3.33
CA LEU A 62 23.27 -8.38 -3.91
C LEU A 62 23.30 -9.87 -3.53
N CYS A 63 22.68 -10.69 -4.38
CA CYS A 63 22.67 -12.13 -4.24
C CYS A 63 24.00 -12.68 -4.76
N GLY A 64 24.85 -13.17 -3.87
CA GLY A 64 26.13 -13.81 -4.23
C GLY A 64 27.01 -14.11 -3.01
N GLU A 65 28.02 -14.95 -3.18
CA GLU A 65 29.02 -15.23 -2.14
C GLU A 65 30.02 -14.06 -2.07
N LEU A 66 29.87 -13.20 -1.07
CA LEU A 66 30.81 -12.11 -0.80
C LEU A 66 32.04 -12.67 -0.08
N ARG A 67 33.08 -13.06 -0.82
CA ARG A 67 34.38 -13.42 -0.24
C ARG A 67 35.14 -12.14 0.13
N ILE A 68 35.15 -11.80 1.42
CA ILE A 68 35.97 -10.72 1.96
C ILE A 68 37.32 -11.30 2.40
N VAL A 69 38.44 -10.77 1.88
CA VAL A 69 39.79 -11.10 2.36
C VAL A 69 40.28 -9.92 3.20
N THR A 70 40.33 -10.10 4.51
CA THR A 70 40.83 -9.08 5.45
C THR A 70 42.09 -9.56 6.19
N PRO A 71 43.00 -8.65 6.56
CA PRO A 71 44.10 -8.97 7.46
C PRO A 71 43.57 -9.39 8.84
N MET A 72 44.29 -10.29 9.53
CA MET A 72 43.92 -10.82 10.85
C MET A 72 43.61 -9.75 11.92
N SER A 73 44.06 -8.51 11.72
CA SER A 73 43.79 -7.38 12.62
C SER A 73 42.34 -6.88 12.62
N PHE A 74 41.52 -7.30 11.65
CA PHE A 74 40.12 -6.87 11.53
C PHE A 74 39.12 -7.72 12.36
N GLY A 75 39.58 -8.81 13.00
CA GLY A 75 38.73 -9.77 13.72
C GLY A 75 38.48 -9.49 15.21
N THR A 76 38.97 -8.38 15.76
CA THR A 76 38.88 -8.09 17.21
C THR A 76 37.89 -6.98 17.57
N LEU A 77 37.18 -6.39 16.60
CA LEU A 77 36.07 -5.49 16.90
C LEU A 77 34.84 -5.85 16.05
N TRP A 78 33.96 -6.63 16.71
CA TRP A 78 32.52 -6.82 16.45
C TRP A 78 32.11 -7.70 15.27
#